data_AF-A0A936DCT5-F1
#
_entry.id   AF-A0A936DCT5-F1
#
_cell.length_a   1.000
_cell.length_b   1.000
_cell.length_c   1.000
_cell.angle_alpha   90.00
_cell.angle_beta   90.00
_cell.angle_gamma   90.00
#
_symmetry.space_group_name_H-M   'P 1'
#
loop_
_entity.id
_entity.type
_entity.pdbx_description
1 polymer ?
#
loop_
_entity_poly.entity_id
_entity_poly.type
_entity_poly.pdbx_seq_one_letter_code
_entity_poly.pdbx_strand_id
1 'polypeptide(L)'
;MALALALVGCQRPPDGVVELRIEDPVAHWGEGFARLETPVHMPSPSASRDDVEVWIALGTAPVGLQLGDDGVPRLRFGPGTQADRLEYAGEGEARRLVDVRGSRFEADGSCTHHVLRPIEERPDAPLVGMQWPCDVAPAQQAATAAMLERLAGLPPFTRMQEGPRRRALDGFAERNDCDGCHAEARPDATVVDAYGPVFRGTDASGLFAPMSVMRDRQPVEAYGGFDRNLDDPAITASCDGAPAERAEVRHGVMRWRCVDGGVPVASLDWEVLRRTDAARADAICASRRLLVGAMDDAAKTAFAPTLAPCDG
;
A
#
# COMPACT_ATOMS: atom_id res chain seq x y z
N MET A 1 -4.51 19.66 52.59
CA MET A 1 -4.92 19.26 51.22
C MET A 1 -3.92 19.87 50.25
N ALA A 2 -2.89 19.11 49.86
CA ALA A 2 -1.88 19.58 48.93
C ALA A 2 -2.35 19.27 47.50
N LEU A 3 -2.47 20.31 46.69
CA LEU A 3 -2.83 20.25 45.28
C LEU A 3 -1.59 19.76 44.51
N ALA A 4 -1.60 18.51 44.07
CA ALA A 4 -0.56 17.98 43.18
C ALA A 4 -0.80 18.52 41.77
N LEU A 5 -0.04 19.56 41.40
CA LEU A 5 0.11 20.01 40.01
C LEU A 5 0.86 18.89 39.26
N ALA A 6 0.14 18.10 38.47
CA ALA A 6 0.75 17.22 37.49
C ALA A 6 1.37 18.10 36.40
N LEU A 7 2.69 18.31 36.48
CA LEU A 7 3.49 18.85 35.40
C LEU A 7 3.32 17.91 34.21
N VAL A 8 2.59 18.36 33.19
CA VAL A 8 2.58 17.77 31.86
C VAL A 8 3.99 17.92 31.32
N GLY A 9 4.85 16.96 31.66
CA GLY A 9 6.20 16.88 31.13
C GLY A 9 6.08 16.69 29.62
N CYS A 10 6.80 17.52 28.86
CA CYS A 10 7.08 17.26 27.46
C CYS A 10 7.84 15.93 27.37
N GLN A 11 7.13 14.81 27.38
CA GLN A 11 7.72 13.49 27.16
C GLN A 11 8.26 13.52 25.74
N ARG A 12 9.59 13.53 25.65
CA ARG A 12 10.29 13.30 24.39
C ARG A 12 9.75 11.97 23.84
N PRO A 13 9.40 11.88 22.55
CA PRO A 13 9.03 10.61 21.95
C PRO A 13 10.11 9.56 22.26
N PRO A 14 9.74 8.28 22.41
CA PRO A 14 10.74 7.23 22.57
C PRO A 14 11.74 7.26 21.42
N ASP A 15 12.95 6.78 21.69
CA ASP A 15 14.03 6.77 20.71
C ASP A 15 13.57 6.14 19.38
N GLY A 16 13.89 6.81 18.28
CA GLY A 16 13.55 6.37 16.92
C GLY A 16 12.23 6.91 16.36
N VAL A 17 11.35 7.54 17.15
CA VAL A 17 10.15 8.21 16.62
C VAL A 17 10.48 9.64 16.19
N VAL A 18 10.21 9.97 14.93
CA VAL A 18 10.56 11.26 14.31
C VAL A 18 9.32 11.86 13.64
N GLU A 19 9.09 13.16 13.83
CA GLU A 19 8.07 13.89 13.05
C GLU A 19 8.59 14.13 11.62
N LEU A 20 7.75 13.82 10.63
CA LEU A 20 8.01 14.11 9.22
C LEU A 20 7.14 15.24 8.72
N ARG A 21 7.67 16.00 7.76
CA ARG A 21 6.93 17.05 7.06
C ARG A 21 7.32 17.09 5.58
N ILE A 22 6.31 17.12 4.71
CA ILE A 22 6.47 17.32 3.27
C ILE A 22 5.76 18.61 2.91
N GLU A 23 6.51 19.64 2.55
CA GLU A 23 5.94 20.97 2.22
C GLU A 23 5.27 20.99 0.84
N ASP A 24 5.87 20.30 -0.13
CA ASP A 24 5.36 20.18 -1.50
C ASP A 24 5.17 18.70 -1.84
N PRO A 25 3.94 18.17 -1.65
CA PRO A 25 3.62 16.79 -1.97
C PRO A 25 3.85 16.47 -3.45
N VAL A 26 3.56 17.40 -4.37
CA VAL A 26 3.65 17.14 -5.81
C VAL A 26 5.11 16.98 -6.23
N ALA A 27 5.99 17.88 -5.75
CA ALA A 27 7.41 17.79 -6.04
C ALA A 27 8.06 16.55 -5.41
N HIS A 28 7.65 16.17 -4.18
CA HIS A 28 8.28 15.09 -3.43
C HIS A 28 8.31 13.75 -4.18
N TRP A 29 7.17 13.30 -4.74
CA TRP A 29 7.13 12.08 -5.56
C TRP A 29 7.44 12.33 -7.04
N GLY A 30 7.47 13.59 -7.49
CA GLY A 30 7.91 13.95 -8.84
C GLY A 30 9.42 13.76 -9.05
N GLU A 31 10.21 13.79 -7.98
CA GLU A 31 11.67 13.69 -8.04
C GLU A 31 12.16 12.36 -7.43
N GLY A 32 12.72 11.48 -8.27
CA GLY A 32 13.39 10.25 -7.81
C GLY A 32 12.48 9.08 -7.47
N PHE A 33 11.16 9.27 -7.44
CA PHE A 33 10.19 8.18 -7.37
C PHE A 33 9.65 7.82 -8.74
N ALA A 34 9.19 6.59 -8.86
CA ALA A 34 8.39 6.10 -9.97
C ALA A 34 7.10 5.47 -9.45
N ARG A 35 5.99 5.76 -10.14
CA ARG A 35 4.72 5.11 -9.85
C ARG A 35 4.74 3.67 -10.33
N LEU A 36 4.28 2.75 -9.49
CA LEU A 36 4.08 1.34 -9.80
C LEU A 36 2.62 1.09 -10.19
N GLU A 37 2.44 0.48 -11.37
CA GLU A 37 1.14 0.08 -11.91
C GLU A 37 0.95 -1.44 -11.75
N THR A 38 -0.09 -1.86 -11.03
CA THR A 38 -0.36 -3.28 -10.77
C THR A 38 -1.32 -3.89 -11.81
N PRO A 39 -1.06 -5.13 -12.27
CA PRO A 39 -1.95 -5.85 -13.21
C PRO A 39 -3.38 -6.04 -12.73
N VAL A 40 -3.60 -6.20 -11.43
CA VAL A 40 -4.94 -6.23 -10.82
C VAL A 40 -5.12 -4.94 -10.04
N HIS A 41 -6.27 -4.31 -10.19
CA HIS A 41 -6.57 -3.04 -9.52
C HIS A 41 -6.59 -3.26 -8.01
N MET A 42 -6.00 -2.30 -7.29
CA MET A 42 -6.14 -2.22 -5.84
C MET A 42 -7.55 -1.72 -5.49
N PRO A 43 -8.07 -2.08 -4.30
CA PRO A 43 -9.32 -1.49 -3.84
C PRO A 43 -9.30 0.02 -3.84
N SER A 44 -10.40 0.61 -4.32
CA SER A 44 -10.55 2.06 -4.43
C SER A 44 -11.77 2.56 -3.65
N PRO A 45 -11.72 3.74 -3.03
CA PRO A 45 -12.90 4.45 -2.55
C PRO A 45 -13.83 4.93 -3.67
N SER A 46 -13.42 4.89 -4.95
CA SER A 46 -14.26 5.26 -6.09
C SER A 46 -14.40 4.13 -7.12
N ALA A 47 -15.52 4.12 -7.84
CA ALA A 47 -15.80 3.13 -8.88
C ALA A 47 -15.04 3.40 -10.19
N SER A 48 -14.73 4.67 -10.48
CA SER A 48 -14.27 5.11 -11.81
C SER A 48 -12.75 5.20 -11.97
N ARG A 49 -11.97 5.16 -10.88
CA ARG A 49 -10.52 5.37 -10.91
C ARG A 49 -9.79 4.66 -9.77
N ASP A 50 -8.49 4.48 -9.92
CA ASP A 50 -7.61 4.07 -8.83
C ASP A 50 -7.26 5.31 -7.99
N ASP A 51 -7.82 5.34 -6.79
CA ASP A 51 -7.49 6.37 -5.79
C ASP A 51 -6.35 5.91 -4.87
N VAL A 52 -5.75 4.77 -5.15
CA VAL A 52 -4.55 4.29 -4.46
C VAL A 52 -3.44 4.19 -5.48
N GLU A 53 -2.34 4.90 -5.22
CA GLU A 53 -1.13 4.84 -6.00
C GLU A 53 0.00 4.31 -5.13
N VAL A 54 0.95 3.58 -5.70
CA VAL A 54 2.18 3.20 -5.01
C VAL A 54 3.35 3.78 -5.76
N TRP A 55 4.20 4.50 -5.04
CA TRP A 55 5.39 5.15 -5.56
C TRP A 55 6.62 4.52 -4.92
N ILE A 56 7.66 4.28 -5.72
CA ILE A 56 8.93 3.71 -5.23
C ILE A 56 10.10 4.56 -5.68
N ALA A 57 10.96 4.92 -4.74
CA ALA A 57 12.31 5.40 -5.00
C ALA A 57 13.26 4.24 -4.76
N LEU A 58 14.02 3.84 -5.78
CA LEU A 58 14.98 2.75 -5.67
C LEU A 58 16.32 3.28 -5.16
N GLY A 59 16.93 2.55 -4.23
CA GLY A 59 18.28 2.83 -3.76
C GLY A 59 19.35 2.54 -4.81
N THR A 60 20.62 2.74 -4.44
CA THR A 60 21.77 2.40 -5.30
C THR A 60 22.18 0.94 -5.20
N ALA A 61 21.74 0.24 -4.15
CA ALA A 61 21.95 -1.19 -4.00
C ALA A 61 21.02 -1.98 -4.93
N PRO A 62 21.50 -3.06 -5.56
CA PRO A 62 20.65 -3.89 -6.41
C PRO A 62 19.54 -4.57 -5.60
N VAL A 63 18.38 -4.77 -6.24
CA VAL A 63 17.27 -5.54 -5.68
C VAL A 63 17.61 -7.04 -5.80
N GLY A 64 17.71 -7.70 -4.65
CA GLY A 64 18.11 -9.09 -4.56
C GLY A 64 16.96 -10.10 -4.70
N LEU A 65 17.33 -11.37 -4.79
CA LEU A 65 16.42 -12.50 -4.78
C LEU A 65 16.43 -13.22 -3.43
N GLN A 66 15.24 -13.52 -2.90
CA GLN A 66 15.09 -14.45 -1.79
C GLN A 66 13.93 -15.41 -2.08
N LEU A 67 14.14 -16.70 -1.82
CA LEU A 67 13.06 -17.68 -1.81
C LEU A 67 12.37 -17.60 -0.45
N GLY A 68 11.05 -17.51 -0.42
CA GLY A 68 10.34 -17.75 0.84
C GLY A 68 10.22 -19.24 1.13
N ASP A 69 9.62 -19.55 2.29
CA ASP A 69 9.50 -20.93 2.78
C ASP A 69 8.63 -21.82 1.87
N ASP A 70 7.78 -21.21 1.05
CA ASP A 70 6.98 -21.85 0.00
C ASP A 70 7.75 -22.11 -1.32
N GLY A 71 9.05 -21.76 -1.36
CA GLY A 71 9.90 -21.85 -2.55
C GLY A 71 9.61 -20.79 -3.61
N VAL A 72 8.74 -19.81 -3.34
CA VAL A 72 8.40 -18.76 -4.30
C VAL A 72 9.47 -17.65 -4.28
N PRO A 73 10.02 -17.26 -5.45
CA PRO A 73 10.93 -16.13 -5.57
C PRO A 73 10.28 -14.81 -5.13
N ARG A 74 11.00 -14.04 -4.33
CA ARG A 74 10.60 -12.73 -3.81
C ARG A 74 11.75 -11.73 -3.94
N LEU A 75 11.39 -10.46 -4.07
CA LEU A 75 12.34 -9.36 -4.13
C LEU A 75 12.84 -8.98 -2.73
N ARG A 76 14.12 -8.69 -2.59
CA ARG A 76 14.72 -8.13 -1.37
C ARG A 76 15.28 -6.76 -1.72
N PHE A 77 14.65 -5.71 -1.20
CA PHE A 77 15.09 -4.35 -1.44
C PHE A 77 16.25 -3.97 -0.52
N GLY A 78 17.23 -3.27 -1.09
CA GLY A 78 18.41 -2.82 -0.38
C GLY A 78 18.30 -1.39 0.15
N PRO A 79 19.34 -0.95 0.88
CA PRO A 79 19.45 0.40 1.41
C PRO A 79 19.17 1.52 0.39
N GLY A 80 18.51 2.57 0.85
CA GLY A 80 18.09 3.73 0.06
C GLY A 80 16.75 3.56 -0.65
N THR A 81 16.15 2.36 -0.61
CA THR A 81 14.80 2.16 -1.18
C THR A 81 13.75 2.79 -0.28
N GLN A 82 12.76 3.46 -0.87
CA GLN A 82 11.54 3.91 -0.20
C GLN A 82 10.32 3.56 -1.04
N ALA A 83 9.26 3.08 -0.40
CA ALA A 83 8.01 2.77 -1.07
C ALA A 83 6.82 3.36 -0.29
N ASP A 84 5.99 4.15 -0.97
CA ASP A 84 4.88 4.89 -0.38
C ASP A 84 3.58 4.54 -1.09
N ARG A 85 2.57 4.14 -0.32
CA ARG A 85 1.17 4.03 -0.73
C ARG A 85 0.48 5.38 -0.46
N LEU A 86 0.02 6.01 -1.53
CA LEU A 86 -0.72 7.26 -1.52
C LEU A 86 -2.19 6.96 -1.74
N GLU A 87 -3.05 7.45 -0.85
CA GLU A 87 -4.51 7.37 -1.00
C GLU A 87 -5.08 8.75 -1.26
N TYR A 88 -5.92 8.84 -2.29
CA TYR A 88 -6.57 10.05 -2.74
C TYR A 88 -8.07 10.02 -2.45
N ALA A 89 -8.67 11.21 -2.37
CA ALA A 89 -10.11 11.39 -2.33
C ALA A 89 -10.53 12.59 -3.18
N GLY A 90 -11.78 12.57 -3.63
CA GLY A 90 -12.33 13.60 -4.50
C GLY A 90 -12.03 13.36 -5.98
N GLU A 91 -12.52 14.25 -6.83
CA GLU A 91 -12.46 14.10 -8.28
C GLU A 91 -12.01 15.40 -8.96
N GLY A 92 -11.39 15.26 -10.14
CA GLY A 92 -10.94 16.42 -10.94
C GLY A 92 -10.02 17.33 -10.15
N GLU A 93 -10.31 18.63 -10.16
CA GLU A 93 -9.55 19.65 -9.42
C GLU A 93 -9.67 19.52 -7.88
N ALA A 94 -10.66 18.79 -7.37
CA ALA A 94 -10.82 18.54 -5.93
C ALA A 94 -10.13 17.25 -5.46
N ARG A 95 -9.47 16.50 -6.36
CA ARG A 95 -8.68 15.32 -6.00
C ARG A 95 -7.53 15.76 -5.11
N ARG A 96 -7.42 15.15 -3.94
CA ARG A 96 -6.39 15.48 -2.95
C ARG A 96 -5.90 14.22 -2.26
N LEU A 97 -4.65 14.27 -1.82
CA LEU A 97 -4.04 13.23 -1.00
C LEU A 97 -4.68 13.25 0.40
N VAL A 98 -5.01 12.08 0.94
CA VAL A 98 -5.66 11.96 2.27
C VAL A 98 -4.89 11.07 3.25
N ASP A 99 -4.05 10.17 2.76
CA ASP A 99 -3.24 9.26 3.57
C ASP A 99 -1.99 8.85 2.78
N VAL A 100 -0.84 8.85 3.45
CA VAL A 100 0.41 8.27 2.94
C VAL A 100 0.91 7.28 3.97
N ARG A 101 1.22 6.07 3.54
CA ARG A 101 1.89 5.06 4.36
C ARG A 101 3.05 4.49 3.58
N GLY A 102 4.22 4.42 4.18
CA GLY A 102 5.39 3.95 3.48
C GLY A 102 6.43 3.35 4.38
N SER A 103 7.45 2.79 3.75
CA SER A 103 8.63 2.23 4.41
C SER A 103 9.88 2.68 3.70
N ARG A 104 10.95 2.90 4.47
CA ARG A 104 12.27 3.27 3.98
C ARG A 104 13.32 2.35 4.54
N PHE A 105 14.17 1.83 3.67
CA PHE A 105 15.32 1.00 4.01
C PHE A 105 16.54 1.92 4.13
N GLU A 106 17.05 2.06 5.34
CA GLU A 106 18.15 2.98 5.67
C GLU A 106 19.51 2.42 5.25
N ALA A 107 20.53 3.29 5.25
CA ALA A 107 21.90 2.97 4.83
C ALA A 107 22.54 1.82 5.64
N ASP A 108 22.15 1.67 6.90
CA ASP A 108 22.64 0.62 7.81
C ASP A 108 21.86 -0.70 7.69
N GLY A 109 20.90 -0.77 6.76
CA GLY A 109 20.03 -1.93 6.56
C GLY A 109 18.83 -1.97 7.49
N SER A 110 18.67 -1.01 8.41
CA SER A 110 17.45 -0.88 9.20
C SER A 110 16.28 -0.42 8.32
N CYS A 111 15.06 -0.65 8.81
CA CYS A 111 13.83 -0.22 8.16
C CYS A 111 13.13 0.79 9.06
N THR A 112 12.48 1.78 8.46
CA THR A 112 11.53 2.64 9.15
C THR A 112 10.19 2.68 8.42
N HIS A 113 9.11 2.61 9.18
CA HIS A 113 7.76 2.87 8.70
C HIS A 113 7.43 4.33 8.91
N HIS A 114 6.52 4.86 8.09
CA HIS A 114 5.97 6.19 8.30
C HIS A 114 4.52 6.30 7.85
N VAL A 115 3.82 7.27 8.45
CA VAL A 115 2.48 7.68 8.04
C VAL A 115 2.41 9.20 7.95
N LEU A 116 1.89 9.75 6.87
CA LEU A 116 1.64 11.19 6.73
C LEU A 116 0.18 11.48 6.37
N ARG A 117 -0.28 12.65 6.81
CA ARG A 117 -1.64 13.15 6.59
C ARG A 117 -1.59 14.63 6.21
N PRO A 118 -2.49 15.09 5.34
CA PRO A 118 -2.54 16.50 4.97
C PRO A 118 -2.93 17.37 6.17
N ILE A 119 -2.32 18.54 6.29
CA ILE A 119 -2.67 19.51 7.34
C ILE A 119 -3.94 20.30 7.03
N GLU A 120 -4.36 20.30 5.75
CA GLU A 120 -5.50 21.03 5.21
C GLU A 120 -6.22 20.20 4.13
N GLU A 121 -7.49 20.50 3.84
CA GLU A 121 -8.27 19.76 2.85
C GLU A 121 -8.24 20.42 1.46
N ARG A 122 -7.04 20.48 0.87
CA ARG A 122 -6.82 20.96 -0.50
C ARG A 122 -5.82 20.07 -1.25
N PRO A 123 -5.83 20.06 -2.60
CA PRO A 123 -5.01 19.15 -3.42
C PRO A 123 -3.51 19.14 -3.11
N ASP A 124 -2.94 20.29 -2.78
CA ASP A 124 -1.52 20.57 -2.60
C ASP A 124 -1.15 20.84 -1.12
N ALA A 125 -2.00 20.39 -0.18
CA ALA A 125 -1.77 20.62 1.24
C ALA A 125 -0.46 19.95 1.71
N PRO A 126 0.40 20.66 2.46
CA PRO A 126 1.55 20.03 3.10
C PRO A 126 1.14 18.84 3.97
N LEU A 127 2.04 17.88 4.13
CA LEU A 127 1.81 16.69 4.93
C LEU A 127 2.61 16.75 6.23
N VAL A 128 2.02 16.21 7.28
CA VAL A 128 2.70 15.96 8.56
C VAL A 128 2.51 14.51 8.95
N GLY A 129 3.52 13.92 9.58
CA GLY A 129 3.51 12.51 9.88
C GLY A 129 4.45 12.11 10.99
N MET A 130 4.47 10.81 11.26
CA MET A 130 5.42 10.18 12.17
C MET A 130 6.15 9.07 11.42
N GLN A 131 7.43 8.92 11.72
CA GLN A 131 8.29 7.82 11.31
C GLN A 131 8.75 7.05 12.55
N TRP A 132 8.89 5.74 12.45
CA TRP A 132 9.38 4.87 13.53
C TRP A 132 10.14 3.67 12.96
N PRO A 133 11.03 3.01 13.73
CA PRO A 133 11.71 1.80 13.30
C PRO A 133 10.73 0.64 13.10
N CYS A 134 10.92 -0.13 12.03
CA CYS A 134 10.15 -1.36 11.78
C CYS A 134 10.41 -2.40 12.88
N ASP A 135 9.42 -3.25 13.15
CA ASP A 135 9.45 -4.32 14.17
C ASP A 135 9.67 -3.84 15.62
N VAL A 136 9.52 -2.54 15.90
CA VAL A 136 9.62 -1.96 17.23
C VAL A 136 8.25 -1.51 17.71
N ALA A 137 7.45 -2.46 18.20
CA ALA A 137 6.07 -2.23 18.64
C ALA A 137 5.88 -1.02 19.59
N PRO A 138 6.76 -0.77 20.60
CA PRO A 138 6.65 0.44 21.43
C PRO A 138 6.81 1.75 20.63
N ALA A 139 7.65 1.77 19.61
CA ALA A 139 7.84 2.93 18.74
C ALA A 139 6.62 3.15 17.83
N GLN A 140 6.05 2.09 17.25
CA GLN A 140 4.79 2.15 16.51
C GLN A 140 3.65 2.70 17.38
N GLN A 141 3.51 2.22 18.62
CA GLN A 141 2.49 2.70 19.54
C GLN A 141 2.66 4.19 19.86
N ALA A 142 3.89 4.64 20.11
CA ALA A 142 4.17 6.03 20.38
C ALA A 142 3.94 6.94 19.16
N ALA A 143 4.38 6.53 17.98
CA ALA A 143 4.10 7.22 16.71
C ALA A 143 2.59 7.32 16.45
N THR A 144 1.85 6.24 16.69
CA THR A 144 0.39 6.20 16.55
C THR A 144 -0.26 7.18 17.53
N ALA A 145 0.12 7.16 18.81
CA ALA A 145 -0.42 8.07 19.82
C ALA A 145 -0.16 9.54 19.47
N ALA A 146 1.07 9.87 19.07
CA ALA A 146 1.44 11.22 18.64
C ALA A 146 0.64 11.66 17.40
N MET A 147 0.42 10.75 16.45
CA MET A 147 -0.37 11.05 15.26
C MET A 147 -1.86 11.23 15.58
N LEU A 148 -2.42 10.45 16.51
CA LEU A 148 -3.81 10.63 16.97
C LEU A 148 -4.04 11.98 17.64
N GLU A 149 -3.12 12.41 18.50
CA GLU A 149 -3.15 13.74 19.11
C GLU A 149 -3.09 14.84 18.04
N ARG A 150 -2.19 14.69 17.06
CA ARG A 150 -2.07 15.64 15.95
C ARG A 150 -3.35 15.70 15.11
N LEU A 151 -3.86 14.54 14.68
CA LEU A 151 -5.05 14.43 13.85
C LEU A 151 -6.27 15.02 14.55
N ALA A 152 -6.40 14.85 15.86
CA ALA A 152 -7.45 15.45 16.64
C ALA A 152 -7.49 17.00 16.49
N GLY A 153 -6.35 17.65 16.25
CA GLY A 153 -6.22 19.10 16.03
C GLY A 153 -6.32 19.57 14.58
N LEU A 154 -6.49 18.67 13.60
CA LEU A 154 -6.50 19.01 12.16
C LEU A 154 -7.87 18.78 11.51
N PRO A 155 -8.21 19.50 10.42
CA PRO A 155 -9.30 19.11 9.53
C PRO A 155 -9.05 17.73 8.89
N PRO A 156 -10.09 16.93 8.61
CA PRO A 156 -11.49 17.20 8.90
C PRO A 156 -11.88 16.96 10.37
N PHE A 157 -11.04 16.35 11.19
CA PHE A 157 -11.38 15.88 12.54
C PHE A 157 -11.89 16.98 13.47
N THR A 158 -11.36 18.19 13.39
CA THR A 158 -11.84 19.36 14.16
C THR A 158 -13.26 19.78 13.79
N ARG A 159 -13.74 19.40 12.61
CA ARG A 159 -15.09 19.72 12.09
C ARG A 159 -16.08 18.56 12.24
N MET A 160 -15.59 17.38 12.62
CA MET A 160 -16.41 16.19 12.80
C MET A 160 -17.12 16.19 14.15
N GLN A 161 -18.34 15.66 14.18
CA GLN A 161 -19.05 15.35 15.42
C GLN A 161 -18.29 14.27 16.23
N GLU A 162 -18.44 14.28 17.55
CA GLU A 162 -17.66 13.42 18.46
C GLU A 162 -17.69 11.93 18.10
N GLY A 163 -18.88 11.37 17.86
CA GLY A 163 -19.04 9.95 17.52
C GLY A 163 -18.31 9.54 16.22
N PRO A 164 -18.60 10.18 15.07
CA PRO A 164 -17.85 9.97 13.83
C PRO A 164 -16.35 10.23 13.96
N ARG A 165 -15.94 11.29 14.67
CA ARG A 165 -14.54 11.63 14.91
C ARG A 165 -13.82 10.50 15.64
N ARG A 166 -14.43 9.98 16.70
CA ARG A 166 -13.87 8.85 17.47
C ARG A 166 -13.71 7.62 16.59
N ARG A 167 -14.74 7.22 15.83
CA ARG A 167 -14.62 6.09 14.89
C ARG A 167 -13.53 6.28 13.83
N ALA A 168 -13.36 7.49 13.33
CA ALA A 168 -12.32 7.80 12.34
C ALA A 168 -10.90 7.70 12.94
N LEU A 169 -10.72 8.16 14.18
CA LEU A 169 -9.46 8.06 14.92
C LEU A 169 -9.16 6.60 15.34
N ASP A 170 -10.15 5.88 15.84
CA ASP A 170 -10.03 4.45 16.18
C ASP A 170 -9.63 3.65 14.93
N GLY A 171 -10.31 3.89 13.81
CA GLY A 171 -9.97 3.25 12.54
C GLY A 171 -8.60 3.66 11.99
N PHE A 172 -8.11 4.87 12.29
CA PHE A 172 -6.73 5.25 11.97
C PHE A 172 -5.74 4.42 12.79
N ALA A 173 -5.97 4.29 14.09
CA ALA A 173 -5.11 3.52 14.99
C ALA A 173 -5.03 2.05 14.57
N GLU A 174 -6.17 1.44 14.24
CA GLU A 174 -6.27 0.06 13.74
C GLU A 174 -5.45 -0.14 12.46
N ARG A 175 -5.54 0.80 11.51
CA ARG A 175 -4.78 0.72 10.25
C ARG A 175 -3.30 1.06 10.40
N ASN A 176 -2.87 1.57 11.56
CA ASN A 176 -1.48 1.94 11.81
C ASN A 176 -0.62 0.78 12.34
N ASP A 177 -1.16 -0.44 12.35
CA ASP A 177 -0.38 -1.65 12.57
C ASP A 177 0.35 -2.09 11.30
N CYS A 178 1.47 -1.42 11.02
CA CYS A 178 2.27 -1.65 9.81
C CYS A 178 2.98 -3.00 9.88
N ASP A 179 3.68 -3.29 10.98
CA ASP A 179 4.44 -4.54 11.14
C ASP A 179 3.54 -5.78 10.98
N GLY A 180 2.34 -5.75 11.57
CA GLY A 180 1.37 -6.84 11.48
C GLY A 180 0.91 -7.15 10.05
N CYS A 181 0.77 -6.12 9.21
CA CYS A 181 0.42 -6.30 7.80
C CYS A 181 1.62 -6.65 6.93
N HIS A 182 2.78 -6.05 7.20
CA HIS A 182 3.96 -6.05 6.33
C HIS A 182 5.01 -7.10 6.72
N ALA A 183 4.61 -8.19 7.38
CA ALA A 183 5.49 -9.31 7.67
C ALA A 183 6.26 -9.75 6.40
N GLU A 184 7.58 -9.91 6.52
CA GLU A 184 8.45 -10.29 5.41
C GLU A 184 8.05 -11.65 4.82
N ALA A 185 8.11 -11.74 3.49
CA ALA A 185 7.89 -12.97 2.73
C ALA A 185 6.55 -13.67 3.02
N ARG A 186 5.55 -12.96 3.54
CA ARG A 186 4.21 -13.49 3.78
C ARG A 186 3.63 -14.03 2.47
N PRO A 187 3.12 -15.28 2.44
CA PRO A 187 2.50 -15.82 1.24
C PRO A 187 1.15 -15.14 0.98
N ASP A 188 0.61 -15.36 -0.23
CA ASP A 188 -0.78 -15.02 -0.53
C ASP A 188 -1.73 -15.78 0.41
N ALA A 189 -2.81 -15.13 0.83
CA ALA A 189 -3.89 -15.78 1.56
C ALA A 189 -4.67 -16.69 0.62
N THR A 190 -4.91 -17.93 1.05
CA THR A 190 -5.79 -18.89 0.36
C THR A 190 -7.18 -18.94 0.99
N VAL A 191 -7.30 -18.47 2.23
CA VAL A 191 -8.55 -18.37 2.99
C VAL A 191 -8.76 -16.91 3.37
N VAL A 192 -10.01 -16.44 3.27
CA VAL A 192 -10.38 -15.07 3.63
C VAL A 192 -9.96 -14.78 5.07
N ASP A 193 -9.38 -13.59 5.29
CA ASP A 193 -8.93 -13.06 6.57
C ASP A 193 -7.82 -13.85 7.28
N ALA A 194 -7.17 -14.82 6.61
CA ALA A 194 -6.07 -15.61 7.20
C ALA A 194 -4.93 -14.75 7.77
N TYR A 195 -4.68 -13.59 7.15
CA TYR A 195 -3.67 -12.61 7.57
C TYR A 195 -4.27 -11.20 7.73
N GLY A 196 -5.57 -11.12 8.06
CA GLY A 196 -6.32 -9.87 8.09
C GLY A 196 -6.80 -9.42 6.70
N PRO A 197 -7.03 -8.10 6.50
CA PRO A 197 -7.80 -7.60 5.36
C PRO A 197 -7.07 -7.66 4.01
N VAL A 198 -5.74 -7.76 4.01
CA VAL A 198 -4.92 -7.81 2.78
C VAL A 198 -4.60 -9.26 2.47
N PHE A 199 -5.02 -9.73 1.31
CA PHE A 199 -4.88 -11.12 0.87
C PHE A 199 -3.60 -11.35 0.08
N ARG A 200 -3.06 -10.33 -0.60
CA ARG A 200 -1.78 -10.49 -1.32
C ARG A 200 -0.62 -10.73 -0.37
N GLY A 201 0.35 -11.52 -0.81
CA GLY A 201 1.61 -11.74 -0.14
C GLY A 201 2.57 -10.57 -0.31
N THR A 202 3.59 -10.53 0.54
CA THR A 202 4.66 -9.53 0.51
C THR A 202 5.90 -10.09 -0.19
N ASP A 203 6.75 -9.18 -0.68
CA ASP A 203 8.14 -9.54 -1.01
C ASP A 203 8.95 -9.87 0.25
N ALA A 204 10.24 -10.16 0.07
CA ALA A 204 11.11 -10.48 1.19
C ALA A 204 11.39 -9.27 2.08
N SER A 205 11.04 -8.05 1.66
CA SER A 205 11.17 -6.81 2.43
C SER A 205 9.83 -6.33 3.03
N GLY A 206 8.77 -7.13 2.96
CA GLY A 206 7.46 -6.77 3.52
C GLY A 206 6.58 -5.89 2.60
N LEU A 207 6.98 -5.60 1.36
CA LEU A 207 6.20 -4.76 0.44
C LEU A 207 5.26 -5.58 -0.44
N PHE A 208 4.02 -5.13 -0.62
CA PHE A 208 3.03 -5.80 -1.47
C PHE A 208 3.18 -5.46 -2.96
N ALA A 209 3.35 -4.17 -3.26
CA ALA A 209 3.19 -3.67 -4.62
C ALA A 209 4.29 -4.15 -5.59
N PRO A 210 5.59 -4.19 -5.20
CA PRO A 210 6.62 -4.71 -6.09
C PRO A 210 6.34 -6.15 -6.55
N MET A 211 5.96 -7.07 -5.66
CA MET A 211 5.55 -8.41 -6.07
C MET A 211 4.32 -8.40 -6.96
N SER A 212 3.34 -7.55 -6.64
CA SER A 212 2.09 -7.43 -7.40
C SER A 212 2.36 -7.00 -8.85
N VAL A 213 3.31 -6.08 -9.09
CA VAL A 213 3.74 -5.66 -10.44
C VAL A 213 4.30 -6.84 -11.23
N MET A 214 5.05 -7.72 -10.58
CA MET A 214 5.72 -8.87 -11.21
C MET A 214 4.79 -10.05 -11.48
N ARG A 215 3.48 -9.95 -11.19
CA ARG A 215 2.53 -11.07 -11.31
C ARG A 215 1.30 -10.71 -12.13
N ASP A 216 0.97 -11.52 -13.12
CA ASP A 216 -0.29 -11.42 -13.87
C ASP A 216 -1.48 -12.03 -13.12
N ARG A 217 -1.21 -12.81 -12.07
CA ARG A 217 -2.21 -13.45 -11.21
C ARG A 217 -1.98 -13.07 -9.76
N GLN A 218 -3.03 -12.62 -9.08
CA GLN A 218 -2.96 -12.27 -7.65
C GLN A 218 -4.34 -12.34 -6.97
N PRO A 219 -4.37 -12.55 -5.64
CA PRO A 219 -5.57 -12.41 -4.84
C PRO A 219 -6.34 -11.11 -5.10
N VAL A 220 -7.67 -11.20 -5.12
CA VAL A 220 -8.58 -10.05 -5.18
C VAL A 220 -8.92 -9.63 -3.76
N GLU A 221 -8.50 -8.43 -3.40
CA GLU A 221 -8.74 -7.85 -2.08
C GLU A 221 -10.23 -7.58 -1.82
N ALA A 222 -10.70 -7.85 -0.60
CA ALA A 222 -12.11 -7.68 -0.22
C ALA A 222 -12.42 -6.35 0.50
N TYR A 223 -11.42 -5.52 0.78
CA TYR A 223 -11.60 -4.22 1.45
C TYR A 223 -11.86 -3.08 0.45
N GLY A 224 -12.14 -1.86 0.94
CA GLY A 224 -12.41 -0.66 0.12
C GLY A 224 -13.88 -0.45 -0.25
N GLY A 225 -14.17 0.65 -0.95
CA GLY A 225 -15.55 1.00 -1.36
C GLY A 225 -16.01 0.25 -2.61
N PHE A 226 -15.10 0.05 -3.56
CA PHE A 226 -15.39 -0.54 -4.87
C PHE A 226 -14.28 -1.52 -5.29
N ASP A 227 -14.68 -2.54 -6.06
CA ASP A 227 -13.78 -3.48 -6.73
C ASP A 227 -13.82 -3.23 -8.24
N ARG A 228 -12.81 -2.52 -8.74
CA ARG A 228 -12.71 -2.16 -10.16
C ARG A 228 -12.42 -3.36 -11.06
N ASN A 229 -11.96 -4.47 -10.48
CA ASN A 229 -11.70 -5.70 -11.23
C ASN A 229 -12.98 -6.39 -11.71
N LEU A 230 -14.15 -6.00 -11.21
CA LEU A 230 -15.44 -6.54 -11.67
C LEU A 230 -15.80 -6.04 -13.08
N ASP A 231 -15.43 -4.81 -13.40
CA ASP A 231 -15.84 -4.14 -14.63
C ASP A 231 -14.69 -3.98 -15.63
N ASP A 232 -13.47 -4.38 -15.26
CA ASP A 232 -12.34 -4.44 -16.17
C ASP A 232 -12.45 -5.65 -17.12
N PRO A 233 -12.62 -5.45 -18.44
CA PRO A 233 -12.77 -6.55 -19.39
C PRO A 233 -11.50 -7.41 -19.53
N ALA A 234 -10.34 -6.89 -19.14
CA ALA A 234 -9.08 -7.63 -19.16
C ALA A 234 -8.86 -8.49 -17.92
N ILE A 235 -9.75 -8.44 -16.92
CA ILE A 235 -9.61 -9.19 -15.66
C ILE A 235 -10.66 -10.29 -15.57
N THR A 236 -10.20 -11.48 -15.24
CA THR A 236 -11.07 -12.60 -14.85
C THR A 236 -10.70 -13.08 -13.45
N ALA A 237 -11.68 -13.52 -12.66
CA ALA A 237 -11.44 -14.06 -11.33
C ALA A 237 -11.86 -15.53 -11.25
N SER A 238 -11.09 -16.31 -10.49
CA SER A 238 -11.32 -17.75 -10.30
C SER A 238 -11.08 -18.18 -8.86
N CYS A 239 -11.71 -19.29 -8.47
CA CYS A 239 -11.66 -19.96 -7.18
C CYS A 239 -11.24 -21.41 -7.43
N ASP A 240 -9.98 -21.75 -7.16
CA ASP A 240 -9.41 -23.10 -7.39
C ASP A 240 -9.73 -23.69 -8.78
N GLY A 241 -9.66 -22.83 -9.80
CA GLY A 241 -9.89 -23.21 -11.20
C GLY A 241 -11.35 -23.15 -11.65
N ALA A 242 -12.32 -22.95 -10.73
CA ALA A 242 -13.69 -22.60 -11.07
C ALA A 242 -13.83 -21.06 -11.25
N PRO A 243 -14.78 -20.56 -12.03
CA PRO A 243 -15.08 -19.13 -12.07
C PRO A 243 -15.48 -18.61 -10.68
N ALA A 244 -14.97 -17.44 -10.30
CA ALA A 244 -15.46 -16.75 -9.11
C ALA A 244 -16.86 -16.17 -9.38
N GLU A 245 -17.68 -16.05 -8.34
CA GLU A 245 -19.01 -15.46 -8.45
C GLU A 245 -18.98 -13.98 -8.10
N ARG A 246 -19.86 -13.19 -8.73
CA ARG A 246 -20.12 -11.81 -8.31
C ARG A 246 -21.20 -11.84 -7.25
N ALA A 247 -20.88 -11.39 -6.04
CA ALA A 247 -21.81 -11.37 -4.93
C ALA A 247 -21.81 -10.01 -4.23
N GLU A 248 -22.98 -9.59 -3.75
CA GLU A 248 -23.08 -8.47 -2.82
C GLU A 248 -22.56 -8.91 -1.45
N VAL A 249 -21.54 -8.22 -0.93
CA VAL A 249 -20.95 -8.54 0.39
C VAL A 249 -21.48 -7.65 1.50
N ARG A 250 -21.78 -6.38 1.20
CA ARG A 250 -22.28 -5.40 2.18
C ARG A 250 -22.87 -4.16 1.52
N HIS A 251 -24.10 -3.78 1.87
CA HIS A 251 -24.73 -2.49 1.52
C HIS A 251 -24.59 -2.12 0.03
N GLY A 252 -24.84 -3.07 -0.88
CA GLY A 252 -24.75 -2.86 -2.33
C GLY A 252 -23.34 -2.96 -2.92
N VAL A 253 -22.31 -3.22 -2.10
CA VAL A 253 -20.94 -3.42 -2.61
C VAL A 253 -20.82 -4.82 -3.22
N MET A 254 -20.59 -4.86 -4.52
CA MET A 254 -20.31 -6.07 -5.28
C MET A 254 -18.84 -6.45 -5.18
N ARG A 255 -18.55 -7.75 -5.07
CA ARG A 255 -17.19 -8.32 -5.06
C ARG A 255 -17.17 -9.68 -5.77
N TRP A 256 -15.97 -10.08 -6.20
CA TRP A 256 -15.70 -11.48 -6.50
C TRP A 256 -15.70 -12.30 -5.21
N ARG A 257 -16.24 -13.53 -5.26
CA ARG A 257 -16.33 -14.42 -4.10
C ARG A 257 -16.18 -15.89 -4.52
N CYS A 258 -15.54 -16.68 -3.65
CA CYS A 258 -15.53 -18.13 -3.72
C CYS A 258 -16.61 -18.73 -2.81
N VAL A 259 -17.32 -19.74 -3.31
CA VAL A 259 -18.45 -20.38 -2.62
C VAL A 259 -18.00 -21.09 -1.33
N ASP A 260 -16.78 -21.63 -1.35
CA ASP A 260 -16.14 -22.35 -0.26
C ASP A 260 -15.45 -21.46 0.79
N GLY A 261 -15.50 -20.13 0.62
CA GLY A 261 -14.81 -19.18 1.50
C GLY A 261 -13.32 -19.03 1.20
N GLY A 262 -12.84 -19.58 0.08
CA GLY A 262 -11.50 -19.29 -0.45
C GLY A 262 -11.35 -17.85 -0.94
N VAL A 263 -10.11 -17.47 -1.22
CA VAL A 263 -9.78 -16.15 -1.77
C VAL A 263 -9.84 -16.18 -3.31
N PRO A 264 -10.64 -15.32 -3.96
CA PRO A 264 -10.65 -15.23 -5.42
C PRO A 264 -9.29 -14.76 -5.95
N VAL A 265 -8.84 -15.35 -7.05
CA VAL A 265 -7.59 -14.95 -7.73
C VAL A 265 -7.93 -14.35 -9.08
N ALA A 266 -7.57 -13.08 -9.27
CA ALA A 266 -7.70 -12.37 -10.53
C ALA A 266 -6.53 -12.69 -11.46
N SER A 267 -6.79 -12.75 -12.76
CA SER A 267 -5.83 -12.95 -13.85
C SER A 267 -6.01 -11.87 -14.89
N LEU A 268 -4.90 -11.28 -15.33
CA LEU A 268 -4.86 -10.32 -16.43
C LEU A 268 -4.74 -11.00 -17.79
N ASP A 269 -5.61 -10.62 -18.73
CA ASP A 269 -5.51 -10.92 -20.16
C ASP A 269 -4.83 -9.76 -20.89
N TRP A 270 -3.58 -9.96 -21.29
CA TRP A 270 -2.77 -8.95 -21.96
C TRP A 270 -3.29 -8.57 -23.35
N GLU A 271 -3.90 -9.48 -24.08
CA GLU A 271 -4.43 -9.19 -25.42
C GLU A 271 -5.66 -8.27 -25.30
N VAL A 272 -6.56 -8.59 -24.37
CA VAL A 272 -7.71 -7.74 -24.07
C VAL A 272 -7.24 -6.39 -23.55
N LEU A 273 -6.32 -6.36 -22.58
CA LEU A 273 -5.80 -5.11 -22.01
C LEU A 273 -5.22 -4.20 -23.08
N ARG A 274 -4.33 -4.70 -23.95
CA ARG A 274 -3.73 -3.88 -25.02
C ARG A 274 -4.78 -3.31 -25.99
N ARG A 275 -5.90 -4.00 -26.19
CA ARG A 275 -7.00 -3.55 -27.05
C ARG A 275 -7.90 -2.51 -26.35
N THR A 276 -8.15 -2.67 -25.05
CA THR A 276 -9.11 -1.84 -24.31
C THR A 276 -8.47 -0.67 -23.57
N ASP A 277 -7.22 -0.81 -23.14
CA ASP A 277 -6.44 0.18 -22.39
C ASP A 277 -4.92 -0.01 -22.60
N ALA A 278 -4.44 0.41 -23.78
CA ALA A 278 -3.02 0.34 -24.12
C ALA A 278 -2.13 1.18 -23.17
N ALA A 279 -2.65 2.29 -22.65
CA ALA A 279 -1.90 3.16 -21.75
C ALA A 279 -1.59 2.45 -20.42
N ARG A 280 -2.56 1.70 -19.87
CA ARG A 280 -2.33 0.88 -18.68
C ARG A 280 -1.38 -0.29 -18.95
N ALA A 281 -1.47 -0.94 -20.11
CA ALA A 281 -0.50 -1.96 -20.51
C ALA A 281 0.93 -1.41 -20.52
N ASP A 282 1.14 -0.23 -21.11
CA ASP A 282 2.43 0.45 -21.15
C ASP A 282 2.93 0.82 -19.74
N ALA A 283 2.05 1.29 -18.86
CA ALA A 283 2.39 1.63 -17.48
C ALA A 283 2.81 0.41 -16.64
N ILE A 284 2.11 -0.72 -16.77
CA ILE A 284 2.52 -1.99 -16.13
C ILE A 284 3.90 -2.42 -16.66
N CYS A 285 4.10 -2.37 -17.97
CA CYS A 285 5.38 -2.74 -18.58
C CYS A 285 6.53 -1.80 -18.17
N ALA A 286 6.28 -0.49 -18.06
CA ALA A 286 7.25 0.46 -17.52
C ALA A 286 7.62 0.12 -16.07
N SER A 287 6.63 -0.21 -15.24
CA SER A 287 6.85 -0.63 -13.84
C SER A 287 7.70 -1.90 -13.75
N ARG A 288 7.41 -2.91 -14.58
CA ARG A 288 8.21 -4.15 -14.63
C ARG A 288 9.64 -3.90 -15.08
N ARG A 289 9.83 -3.13 -16.16
CA ARG A 289 11.17 -2.80 -16.68
C ARG A 289 11.99 -2.01 -15.68
N LEU A 290 11.36 -1.08 -14.95
CA LEU A 290 12.00 -0.35 -13.86
C LEU A 290 12.54 -1.30 -12.79
N LEU A 291 11.68 -2.18 -12.25
CA LEU A 291 12.06 -3.11 -11.19
C LEU A 291 13.13 -4.09 -11.67
N VAL A 292 12.95 -4.72 -12.84
CA VAL A 292 13.93 -5.65 -13.41
C VAL A 292 15.26 -4.95 -13.71
N GLY A 293 15.24 -3.69 -14.14
CA GLY A 293 16.44 -2.91 -14.37
C GLY A 293 17.32 -2.75 -13.13
N ALA A 294 16.70 -2.66 -11.95
CA ALA A 294 17.38 -2.51 -10.66
C ALA A 294 17.76 -3.83 -9.98
N MET A 295 17.32 -4.97 -10.51
CA MET A 295 17.60 -6.30 -9.94
C MET A 295 19.05 -6.75 -10.14
N ASP A 296 19.56 -7.58 -9.24
CA ASP A 296 20.77 -8.38 -9.47
C ASP A 296 20.54 -9.48 -10.52
N ASP A 297 21.59 -10.21 -10.90
CA ASP A 297 21.51 -11.22 -11.96
C ASP A 297 20.59 -12.40 -11.60
N ALA A 298 20.55 -12.78 -10.32
CA ALA A 298 19.71 -13.88 -9.85
C ALA A 298 18.23 -13.49 -9.93
N ALA A 299 17.87 -12.31 -9.43
CA ALA A 299 16.52 -11.76 -9.49
C ALA A 299 16.09 -11.50 -10.94
N LYS A 300 16.97 -10.92 -11.78
CA LYS A 300 16.70 -10.75 -13.23
C LYS A 300 16.37 -12.07 -13.90
N THR A 301 17.12 -13.13 -13.61
CA THR A 301 16.86 -14.46 -14.17
C THR A 301 15.52 -15.00 -13.71
N ALA A 302 15.21 -14.89 -12.42
CA ALA A 302 13.95 -15.40 -11.85
C ALA A 302 12.72 -14.66 -12.39
N PHE A 303 12.83 -13.36 -12.64
CA PHE A 303 11.72 -12.50 -13.05
C PHE A 303 11.71 -12.12 -14.54
N ALA A 304 12.70 -12.52 -15.34
CA ALA A 304 12.71 -12.28 -16.79
C ALA A 304 11.40 -12.70 -17.50
N PRO A 305 10.75 -13.84 -17.16
CA PRO A 305 9.50 -14.24 -17.81
C PRO A 305 8.36 -13.22 -17.66
N THR A 306 8.38 -12.39 -16.62
CA THR A 306 7.32 -11.38 -16.41
C THR A 306 7.38 -10.26 -17.44
N LEU A 307 8.50 -10.09 -18.13
CA LEU A 307 8.65 -9.11 -19.21
C LEU A 307 8.16 -9.62 -20.57
N ALA A 308 7.92 -10.92 -20.73
CA ALA A 308 7.50 -11.48 -22.01
C ALA A 308 6.25 -10.79 -22.62
N PRO A 309 5.22 -10.41 -21.84
CA PRO A 309 4.09 -9.67 -22.39
C PRO A 309 4.41 -8.24 -22.82
N CYS A 310 5.60 -7.71 -22.51
CA CYS A 310 6.04 -6.33 -22.74
C CYS A 310 6.95 -6.17 -23.96
N ASP A 311 7.34 -7.24 -24.64
CA ASP A 311 8.29 -7.20 -25.76
C ASP A 311 7.64 -6.96 -27.14
N GLY A 312 6.33 -6.73 -27.16
CA GLY A 312 5.54 -6.42 -28.36
C GLY A 312 4.94 -5.03 -28.38
#